data_AF-A0A7W1XWX3-F1
#
_entry.id   AF-A0A7W1XWX3-F1
#
_cell.length_a   1.000
_cell.length_b   1.000
_cell.length_c   1.000
_cell.angle_alpha   90.00
_cell.angle_beta   90.00
_cell.angle_gamma   90.00
#
_symmetry.space_group_name_H-M   'P 1'
#
loop_
_entity.id
_entity.type
_entity.pdbx_description
1 polymer ?
#
loop_
_entity_poly.entity_id
_entity_poly.type
_entity_poly.pdbx_seq_one_letter_code
_entity_poly.pdbx_strand_id
1 'polypeptide(L)'
;MTVVREERVDEPLEEVVIRYRNDRIEVISLCWNRRSFKVTENHSHWVDRSFQPPVHGFTVTVDSGDILELAFQEGQATWRLERVFLE
;
A
#
# COMPACT_ATOMS: atom_id res chain seq x y z
N MET A 1 -18.39 18.99 -1.73
CA MET A 1 -17.27 18.65 -0.84
C MET A 1 -17.52 17.22 -0.42
N THR A 2 -16.91 16.25 -1.12
CA THR A 2 -17.09 14.83 -0.81
C THR A 2 -16.31 14.53 0.47
N VAL A 3 -16.95 13.89 1.44
CA VAL A 3 -16.32 13.54 2.71
C VAL A 3 -15.59 12.22 2.48
N VAL A 4 -14.27 12.29 2.29
CA VAL A 4 -13.44 11.07 2.28
C VAL A 4 -13.33 10.57 3.71
N ARG A 5 -13.76 9.33 3.95
CA ARG A 5 -13.61 8.68 5.27
C ARG A 5 -12.24 8.00 5.32
N GLU A 6 -11.41 8.38 6.28
CA GLU A 6 -10.13 7.74 6.57
C GLU A 6 -10.31 6.70 7.69
N GLU A 7 -9.82 5.48 7.45
CA GLU A 7 -9.72 4.43 8.45
C GLU A 7 -8.27 4.00 8.63
N ARG A 8 -7.76 4.07 9.86
CA ARG A 8 -6.47 3.46 10.23
C ARG A 8 -6.68 1.96 10.48
N VAL A 9 -5.84 1.14 9.86
CA VAL A 9 -5.94 -0.32 9.91
C VAL A 9 -4.74 -0.94 10.62
N ASP A 10 -3.52 -0.63 10.15
CA ASP A 10 -2.26 -1.17 10.69
C ASP A 10 -2.21 -2.71 10.72
N GLU A 11 -2.60 -3.35 9.61
CA GLU A 11 -2.63 -4.81 9.47
C GLU A 11 -1.61 -5.34 8.46
N PRO A 12 -0.99 -6.51 8.70
CA PRO A 12 -0.14 -7.14 7.71
C PRO A 12 -0.96 -7.64 6.51
N LEU A 13 -0.40 -7.48 5.31
CA LEU A 13 -0.95 -8.05 4.09
C LEU A 13 -0.50 -9.50 3.92
N GLU A 14 -1.41 -10.34 3.42
CA GLU A 14 -1.16 -11.77 3.19
C GLU A 14 -0.23 -11.99 1.99
N GLU A 15 -0.42 -11.20 0.93
CA GLU A 15 0.38 -11.23 -0.29
C GLU A 15 0.41 -9.84 -0.92
N VAL A 16 1.55 -9.46 -1.50
CA VAL A 16 1.67 -8.30 -2.37
C VAL A 16 2.49 -8.69 -3.60
N VAL A 17 1.93 -8.47 -4.77
CA VAL A 17 2.63 -8.64 -6.05
C VAL A 17 3.13 -7.29 -6.50
N ILE A 18 4.45 -7.17 -6.66
CA ILE A 18 5.09 -5.97 -7.17
C ILE A 18 5.73 -6.21 -8.53
N ARG A 19 5.90 -5.12 -9.27
CA ARG A 19 6.82 -5.03 -10.40
C ARG A 19 7.91 -4.04 -10.04
N TYR A 20 9.16 -4.48 -10.17
CA TYR A 20 10.30 -3.58 -10.11
C TYR A 20 10.72 -3.18 -11.53
N ARG A 21 10.72 -1.89 -11.82
CA ARG A 21 11.16 -1.36 -13.13
C ARG A 21 11.70 0.06 -12.95
N ASN A 22 12.79 0.38 -13.66
CA ASN A 22 13.41 1.72 -13.66
C ASN A 22 13.65 2.27 -12.24
N ASP A 23 14.19 1.42 -11.37
CA ASP A 23 14.46 1.74 -9.96
C ASP A 23 13.26 2.18 -9.12
N ARG A 24 12.05 1.80 -9.55
CA ARG A 24 10.80 2.03 -8.85
C ARG A 24 10.05 0.72 -8.60
N ILE A 25 9.41 0.66 -7.44
CA ILE A 25 8.45 -0.40 -7.09
C ILE A 25 7.06 0.07 -7.53
N GLU A 26 6.39 -0.74 -8.35
CA GLU A 26 4.98 -0.62 -8.69
C GLU A 26 4.20 -1.75 -8.01
N VAL A 27 3.14 -1.43 -7.29
CA VAL A 27 2.24 -2.44 -6.72
C VAL A 27 1.22 -2.85 -7.77
N ILE A 28 1.05 -4.15 -7.99
CA ILE A 28 0.21 -4.72 -9.05
C ILE A 28 -1.07 -5.32 -8.48
N SER A 29 -0.96 -6.03 -7.36
CA SER A 29 -2.09 -6.59 -6.63
C SER A 29 -1.70 -6.87 -5.18
N LEU A 30 -2.69 -6.99 -4.32
CA LEU A 30 -2.52 -7.32 -2.91
C LEU A 30 -3.64 -8.22 -2.41
N CYS A 31 -3.37 -8.97 -1.34
CA CYS A 31 -4.35 -9.78 -0.63
C CYS A 31 -4.49 -9.29 0.81
N TRP A 32 -5.71 -8.92 1.18
CA TRP A 32 -6.07 -8.44 2.51
C TRP A 32 -7.37 -9.11 2.96
N ASN A 33 -7.38 -9.67 4.16
CA ASN A 33 -8.54 -10.36 4.73
C ASN A 33 -9.13 -11.43 3.78
N ARG A 34 -8.25 -12.28 3.22
CA ARG A 34 -8.57 -13.31 2.21
C ARG A 34 -9.22 -12.80 0.92
N ARG A 35 -9.18 -11.50 0.66
CA ARG A 35 -9.68 -10.88 -0.56
C ARG A 35 -8.51 -10.31 -1.37
N SER A 36 -8.46 -10.69 -2.63
CA SER A 36 -7.51 -10.12 -3.60
C SER A 36 -8.08 -8.83 -4.19
N PHE A 37 -7.22 -7.83 -4.30
CA PHE A 37 -7.49 -6.54 -4.91
C PHE A 37 -6.49 -6.29 -6.02
N LYS A 38 -6.99 -5.93 -7.21
CA LYS A 38 -6.13 -5.48 -8.30
C LYS A 38 -5.85 -3.99 -8.15
N VAL A 39 -4.59 -3.60 -8.26
CA VAL A 39 -4.22 -2.18 -8.32
C VAL A 39 -4.52 -1.63 -9.71
N THR A 40 -5.29 -0.55 -9.76
CA THR A 40 -5.65 0.17 -10.98
C THR A 40 -4.77 1.38 -11.20
N GLU A 41 -4.28 2.01 -10.12
CA GLU A 41 -3.41 3.18 -10.17
C GLU A 41 -2.38 3.19 -9.03
N ASN A 42 -1.14 3.57 -9.34
CA ASN A 42 -0.06 3.79 -8.37
C ASN A 42 0.24 5.29 -8.29
N HIS A 43 -0.09 5.94 -7.17
CA HIS A 43 0.03 7.39 -7.04
C HIS A 43 1.44 7.80 -6.59
N SER A 44 1.78 7.49 -5.34
CA SER A 44 3.00 7.97 -4.69
C SER A 44 3.85 6.82 -4.18
N HIS A 45 5.15 7.02 -4.18
CA HIS A 45 6.14 6.16 -3.52
C HIS A 45 7.12 7.08 -2.78
N TRP A 46 7.25 6.90 -1.47
CA TRP A 46 8.22 7.61 -0.64
C TRP A 46 9.03 6.66 0.23
N VAL A 47 10.13 7.16 0.77
CA VAL A 47 10.99 6.43 1.68
C VAL A 47 11.17 7.27 2.94
N ASP A 48 10.62 6.79 4.05
CA ASP A 48 10.86 7.34 5.37
C ASP A 48 12.15 6.74 5.95
N ARG A 49 13.19 7.58 6.03
CA ARG A 49 14.52 7.24 6.54
C ARG A 49 14.69 7.58 8.02
N SER A 50 13.63 8.02 8.71
CA SER A 50 13.66 8.19 10.16
C SER A 50 13.64 6.84 10.90
N PHE A 51 13.17 5.78 10.22
CA PHE A 51 13.22 4.40 10.68
C PHE A 51 14.46 3.66 10.18
N GLN A 52 14.94 2.70 10.98
CA GLN A 52 16.04 1.80 10.62
C GLN A 52 15.61 0.34 10.82
N PRO A 53 15.46 -0.46 9.75
CA PRO A 53 15.61 -0.10 8.34
C PRO A 53 14.51 0.86 7.82
N PRO A 54 14.75 1.60 6.72
CA PRO A 54 13.80 2.54 6.15
C PRO A 54 12.44 1.90 5.82
N VAL A 55 11.39 2.71 5.90
CA VAL A 55 10.03 2.32 5.54
C VAL A 55 9.70 2.92 4.17
N HIS A 56 9.27 2.07 3.24
CA HIS A 56 8.78 2.47 1.94
C HIS A 56 7.27 2.61 2.03
N GLY A 57 6.76 3.80 1.73
CA GLY A 57 5.33 4.08 1.71
C GLY A 57 4.79 4.20 0.29
N PHE A 58 3.56 3.76 0.10
CA PHE A 58 2.87 3.73 -1.18
C PHE A 58 1.41 4.16 -1.02
N THR A 59 0.87 4.84 -2.03
CA THR A 59 -0.59 5.05 -2.15
C THR A 59 -1.09 4.51 -3.48
N VAL A 60 -2.11 3.66 -3.44
CA VAL A 60 -2.63 2.95 -4.62
C VAL A 60 -4.15 3.01 -4.66
N THR A 61 -4.75 3.05 -5.86
CA THR A 61 -6.18 2.79 -6.04
C THR A 61 -6.37 1.33 -6.41
N VAL A 62 -7.35 0.68 -5.80
CA VAL A 62 -7.73 -0.71 -6.12
C VAL A 62 -9.03 -0.78 -6.92
N ASP A 63 -9.36 -1.96 -7.43
CA ASP A 63 -10.54 -2.20 -8.25
C ASP A 63 -11.89 -1.95 -7.57
N SER A 64 -11.95 -1.87 -6.23
CA SER A 64 -13.12 -1.39 -5.49
C SER A 64 -13.34 0.12 -5.61
N GLY A 65 -12.34 0.87 -6.07
CA GLY A 65 -12.33 2.34 -6.05
C GLY A 65 -11.67 2.93 -4.81
N ASP A 66 -11.39 2.12 -3.78
CA ASP A 66 -10.76 2.58 -2.55
C ASP A 66 -9.29 2.96 -2.79
N ILE A 67 -8.80 3.95 -2.05
CA ILE A 67 -7.38 4.30 -2.00
C ILE A 67 -6.77 3.70 -0.75
N LEU A 68 -5.65 3.01 -0.90
CA LEU A 68 -4.95 2.32 0.18
C LEU A 68 -3.57 2.93 0.39
N GLU A 69 -3.21 3.17 1.64
CA GLU A 69 -1.85 3.50 2.06
C GLU A 69 -1.14 2.23 2.54
N LEU A 70 -0.03 1.88 1.88
CA LEU A 70 0.73 0.68 2.15
C LEU A 70 2.12 1.05 2.68
N ALA A 71 2.66 0.20 3.56
CA ALA A 71 4.03 0.30 4.04
C ALA A 71 4.79 -1.01 3.83
N PHE A 72 6.05 -0.91 3.43
CA PHE A 72 6.99 -2.02 3.35
C PHE A 72 8.28 -1.65 4.08
N GLN A 73 8.73 -2.51 5.00
CA GLN A 73 9.98 -2.33 5.71
C GLN A 73 10.98 -3.43 5.35
N GLU A 74 12.13 -3.05 4.79
CA GLU A 74 13.11 -3.96 4.18
C GLU A 74 13.62 -5.05 5.14
N GLY A 75 13.64 -4.79 6.46
CA GLY A 75 14.10 -5.76 7.48
C GLY A 75 13.01 -6.63 8.10
N GLN A 76 11.73 -6.28 7.94
CA GLN A 76 10.62 -7.11 8.44
C GLN A 76 10.00 -7.97 7.34
N ALA A 77 10.38 -7.74 6.08
CA ALA A 77 9.86 -8.44 4.90
C ALA A 77 8.33 -8.53 4.85
N THR A 78 7.63 -7.60 5.51
CA THR A 78 6.19 -7.61 5.68
C THR A 78 5.63 -6.32 5.10
N TRP A 79 4.63 -6.47 4.24
CA TRP A 79 3.80 -5.36 3.78
C TRP A 79 2.66 -5.14 4.77
N ARG A 80 2.30 -3.88 5.00
CA ARG A 80 1.18 -3.49 5.86
C ARG A 80 0.22 -2.58 5.12
N LEU A 81 -1.06 -2.70 5.47
CA LEU A 81 -2.09 -1.73 5.15
C LEU A 81 -2.19 -0.74 6.32
N GLU A 82 -1.74 0.48 6.10
CA GLU A 82 -1.71 1.53 7.12
C GLU A 82 -3.07 2.24 7.20
N ARG A 83 -3.63 2.60 6.04
CA ARG A 83 -4.88 3.35 5.93
C ARG A 83 -5.71 2.94 4.72
N VAL A 84 -7.02 3.11 4.86
CA VAL A 84 -8.01 3.04 3.78
C VAL A 84 -8.70 4.40 3.69
N PHE A 85 -8.79 4.94 2.48
CA PHE A 85 -9.58 6.12 2.16
C PHE A 85 -10.78 5.69 1.32
N LEU A 86 -11.97 5.83 1.89
CA LEU A 86 -13.25 5.49 1.29
C LEU A 86 -13.90 6.76 0.72
N GLU A 87 -14.42 6.68 -0.49
CA GLU A 87 -15.30 7.70 -1.08
C GLU A 87 -16.77 7.56 -0.62
#